data_AF-A0A2E2DC85-F1
#
_entry.id   AF-A0A2E2DC85-F1
#
_cell.length_a   1.000
_cell.length_b   1.000
_cell.length_c   1.000
_cell.angle_alpha   90.00
_cell.angle_beta   90.00
_cell.angle_gamma   90.00
#
_symmetry.space_group_name_H-M   'P 1'
#
loop_
_entity.id
_entity.type
_entity.pdbx_description
1 polymer ?
#
loop_
_entity_poly.entity_id
_entity_poly.type
_entity_poly.pdbx_seq_one_letter_code
_entity_poly.pdbx_strand_id
1 'polypeptide(L)'
;MNIFEEIIKWPVIVQGALGSALFWLVLLLGQKTAVFISKKITEDRDVATYFSLLAKAGPTREFRFDGLLTCLYAGFHYFLKAAIIALVSLIVSPINNVIPIVGYLVSLYFLFRSLSYVQHFSSLGSKEDAIKRLLDIGNRYTEDAANK
;
A
#
# COMPACT_ATOMS: atom_id res chain seq x y z
N MET A 1 -28.28 33.68 -0.99
CA MET A 1 -29.26 32.57 -0.83
C MET A 1 -28.46 31.30 -0.62
N ASN A 2 -28.67 30.58 0.48
CA ASN A 2 -27.89 29.38 0.80
C ASN A 2 -28.36 28.22 -0.08
N ILE A 3 -27.47 27.60 -0.85
CA ILE A 3 -27.77 26.44 -1.72
C ILE A 3 -28.47 25.31 -0.94
N PHE A 4 -28.13 25.15 0.34
CA PHE A 4 -28.76 24.17 1.23
C PHE A 4 -30.26 24.42 1.47
N GLU A 5 -30.68 25.68 1.60
CA GLU A 5 -32.09 26.03 1.83
C GLU A 5 -32.95 25.80 0.59
N GLU A 6 -32.36 25.89 -0.60
CA GLU A 6 -33.02 25.64 -1.87
C GLU A 6 -33.23 24.14 -2.11
N ILE A 7 -32.22 23.32 -1.78
CA ILE A 7 -32.28 21.85 -1.87
C ILE A 7 -33.33 21.30 -0.89
N ILE A 8 -33.45 21.88 0.32
CA ILE A 8 -34.44 21.47 1.33
C ILE A 8 -35.88 21.71 0.87
N LYS A 9 -36.11 22.66 -0.05
CA LYS A 9 -37.44 22.94 -0.62
C LYS A 9 -37.85 21.99 -1.73
N TRP A 10 -36.94 21.15 -2.23
CA TRP A 10 -37.27 20.18 -3.28
C TRP A 10 -38.17 19.05 -2.75
N PRO A 11 -38.98 18.42 -3.63
CA PRO A 11 -39.81 17.30 -3.22
C PRO A 11 -38.99 16.20 -2.55
N VAL A 12 -39.53 15.58 -1.49
CA VAL A 12 -38.85 14.54 -0.70
C VAL A 12 -38.31 13.40 -1.57
N ILE A 13 -39.03 13.04 -2.65
CA ILE A 13 -38.61 12.03 -3.62
C ILE A 13 -37.32 12.45 -4.36
N VAL A 14 -37.22 13.72 -4.76
CA VAL A 14 -36.06 14.26 -5.48
C VAL A 14 -34.84 14.33 -4.55
N GLN A 15 -35.03 14.73 -3.29
CA GLN A 15 -33.98 14.70 -2.27
C GLN A 15 -33.49 13.27 -2.00
N GLY A 16 -34.41 12.30 -1.88
CA GLY A 16 -34.07 10.89 -1.71
C GLY A 16 -33.29 10.31 -2.90
N ALA A 17 -33.68 10.66 -4.12
CA ALA A 17 -32.96 10.26 -5.33
C ALA A 17 -31.55 10.87 -5.40
N LEU A 18 -31.40 12.16 -5.08
CA LEU A 18 -30.10 12.83 -5.01
C LEU A 18 -29.19 12.27 -3.91
N GLY A 19 -29.74 11.99 -2.72
CA GLY A 19 -28.99 11.35 -1.64
C GLY A 19 -28.50 9.96 -2.04
N SER A 20 -29.34 9.17 -2.70
CA SER A 20 -28.99 7.84 -3.20
C SER A 20 -27.95 7.91 -4.33
N ALA A 21 -28.06 8.88 -5.24
CA ALA A 21 -27.08 9.10 -6.30
C ALA A 21 -25.71 9.54 -5.75
N LEU A 22 -25.70 10.43 -4.75
CA LEU A 22 -24.47 10.87 -4.09
C LEU A 22 -23.82 9.70 -3.34
N PHE A 23 -24.61 8.92 -2.62
CA PHE A 23 -24.15 7.71 -1.94
C PHE A 23 -23.56 6.69 -2.93
N TRP A 24 -24.25 6.45 -4.05
CA TRP A 24 -23.75 5.59 -5.12
C TRP A 24 -22.39 6.09 -5.62
N LEU A 25 -22.27 7.40 -5.90
CA LEU A 25 -21.03 7.98 -6.42
C LEU A 25 -19.87 7.80 -5.43
N VAL A 26 -20.10 8.07 -4.14
CA VAL A 26 -19.11 7.80 -3.08
C VAL A 26 -18.74 6.31 -3.02
N LEU A 27 -19.72 5.42 -3.17
CA LEU A 27 -19.50 3.97 -3.16
C LEU A 27 -18.67 3.51 -4.36
N LEU A 28 -18.92 4.03 -5.56
CA LEU A 28 -18.10 3.77 -6.75
C LEU A 28 -16.67 4.26 -6.59
N LEU A 29 -16.47 5.45 -6.03
CA LEU A 29 -15.15 5.99 -5.74
C LEU A 29 -14.42 5.13 -4.70
N GLY A 30 -15.12 4.74 -3.64
CA GLY A 30 -14.61 3.83 -2.61
C GLY A 30 -14.18 2.49 -3.18
N GLN A 31 -15.00 1.87 -4.02
CA GLN A 31 -14.69 0.60 -4.68
C GLN A 31 -13.47 0.70 -5.59
N LYS A 32 -13.41 1.71 -6.47
CA LYS A 32 -12.25 1.91 -7.35
C LYS A 32 -10.97 2.14 -6.56
N THR A 33 -11.05 2.94 -5.50
CA THR A 33 -9.92 3.23 -4.62
C THR A 33 -9.47 1.97 -3.88
N ALA A 34 -10.41 1.18 -3.37
CA ALA A 34 -10.10 -0.09 -2.70
C ALA A 34 -9.41 -1.07 -3.65
N VAL A 35 -9.92 -1.28 -4.86
CA VAL A 35 -9.31 -2.17 -5.86
C VAL A 35 -7.90 -1.69 -6.23
N PHE A 36 -7.72 -0.38 -6.45
CA PHE A 36 -6.42 0.19 -6.77
C PHE A 36 -5.40 0.00 -5.63
N ILE A 37 -5.82 0.28 -4.39
CA ILE A 37 -5.00 0.08 -3.20
C ILE A 37 -4.65 -1.40 -3.02
N SER A 38 -5.63 -2.30 -3.13
CA SER A 38 -5.42 -3.74 -2.99
C SER A 38 -4.44 -4.27 -4.04
N LYS A 39 -4.58 -3.88 -5.31
CA LYS A 39 -3.66 -4.29 -6.37
C LYS A 39 -2.23 -3.81 -6.08
N LYS A 40 -2.08 -2.54 -5.71
CA LYS A 40 -0.76 -1.95 -5.41
C LYS A 40 -0.09 -2.58 -4.19
N ILE A 41 -0.86 -2.87 -3.14
CA ILE A 41 -0.37 -3.57 -1.95
C ILE A 41 0.11 -4.98 -2.31
N THR A 42 -0.62 -5.70 -3.18
CA THR A 42 -0.23 -7.04 -3.62
C THR A 42 1.07 -7.01 -4.44
N GLU A 43 1.19 -6.10 -5.41
CA GLU A 43 2.42 -5.95 -6.20
C GLU A 43 3.63 -5.60 -5.34
N ASP A 44 3.49 -4.63 -4.43
CA ASP A 44 4.55 -4.24 -3.50
C ASP A 44 4.97 -5.41 -2.58
N ARG A 45 4.00 -6.22 -2.15
CA ARG A 45 4.24 -7.43 -1.34
C ARG A 45 4.97 -8.51 -2.13
N ASP A 46 4.62 -8.71 -3.39
CA ASP A 46 5.28 -9.70 -4.26
C ASP A 46 6.74 -9.32 -4.51
N VAL A 47 7.02 -8.03 -4.75
CA VAL A 47 8.39 -7.51 -4.87
C VAL A 47 9.17 -7.71 -3.56
N ALA A 48 8.59 -7.34 -2.42
CA ALA A 48 9.22 -7.55 -1.12
C ALA A 48 9.52 -9.04 -0.86
N THR A 49 8.59 -9.91 -1.24
CA THR A 49 8.71 -11.37 -1.10
C THR A 49 9.76 -11.93 -2.07
N TYR A 50 9.85 -11.41 -3.29
CA TYR A 50 10.87 -11.80 -4.25
C TYR A 50 12.28 -11.56 -3.70
N PHE A 51 12.54 -10.35 -3.19
CA PHE A 51 13.85 -10.03 -2.63
C PHE A 51 14.16 -10.79 -1.33
N SER A 52 13.16 -11.04 -0.49
CA SER A 52 13.35 -11.86 0.71
C SER A 52 13.66 -13.32 0.38
N LEU A 53 13.02 -13.87 -0.65
CA LEU A 53 13.32 -15.19 -1.20
C LEU A 53 14.71 -15.22 -1.84
N LEU A 54 15.10 -14.19 -2.58
CA LEU A 54 16.43 -14.08 -3.19
C LEU A 54 17.53 -14.04 -2.12
N ALA A 55 17.31 -13.29 -1.04
CA ALA A 55 18.22 -13.22 0.10
C ALA A 55 18.43 -14.58 0.77
N LYS A 56 17.38 -15.41 0.83
CA LYS A 56 17.43 -16.74 1.45
C LYS A 56 17.97 -17.83 0.52
N ALA A 57 17.49 -17.84 -0.72
CA ALA A 57 17.61 -18.96 -1.64
C ALA A 57 18.40 -18.65 -2.92
N GLY A 58 18.99 -17.44 -3.02
CA GLY A 58 19.76 -17.02 -4.17
C GLY A 58 20.83 -18.06 -4.59
N PRO A 59 21.04 -18.24 -5.90
CA PRO A 59 21.92 -19.29 -6.43
C PRO A 59 23.38 -19.05 -6.03
N THR A 60 23.81 -17.78 -6.00
CA THR A 60 25.15 -17.36 -5.58
C THR A 60 25.09 -16.55 -4.29
N ARG A 61 26.25 -16.35 -3.65
CA ARG A 61 26.38 -15.48 -2.47
C ARG A 61 26.05 -14.03 -2.79
N GLU A 62 26.41 -13.57 -3.99
CA GLU A 62 26.16 -12.20 -4.46
C GLU A 62 24.66 -11.91 -4.52
N PHE A 63 23.88 -12.78 -5.20
CA PHE A 63 22.42 -12.62 -5.25
C PHE A 63 21.75 -12.58 -3.88
N ARG A 64 22.24 -13.39 -2.93
CA ARG A 64 21.71 -13.38 -1.55
C ARG A 64 22.03 -12.06 -0.84
N PHE A 65 23.24 -11.55 -1.02
CA PHE A 65 23.66 -10.29 -0.44
C PHE A 65 22.89 -9.11 -1.03
N ASP A 66 22.71 -9.09 -2.36
CA ASP A 66 21.94 -8.07 -3.06
C ASP A 66 20.47 -8.07 -2.63
N GLY A 67 19.85 -9.26 -2.50
CA GLY A 67 18.49 -9.39 -1.97
C GLY A 67 18.36 -8.83 -0.56
N LEU A 68 19.33 -9.14 0.32
CA LEU A 68 19.34 -8.65 1.70
C LEU A 68 19.53 -7.13 1.77
N LEU A 69 20.48 -6.58 1.00
CA LEU A 69 20.70 -5.14 0.90
C LEU A 69 19.48 -4.43 0.35
N THR A 70 18.81 -4.99 -0.65
CA THR A 70 17.60 -4.41 -1.23
C THR A 70 16.46 -4.38 -0.21
N CYS A 71 16.24 -5.48 0.53
CA CYS A 71 15.26 -5.52 1.61
C CYS A 71 15.56 -4.48 2.71
N LEU A 72 16.83 -4.37 3.11
CA LEU A 72 17.26 -3.42 4.14
C LEU A 72 17.09 -1.98 3.69
N TYR A 73 17.54 -1.65 2.48
CA TYR A 73 17.41 -0.32 1.89
C TYR A 73 15.94 0.07 1.71
N ALA A 74 15.12 -0.81 1.14
CA ALA A 74 13.70 -0.54 0.93
C ALA A 74 12.97 -0.36 2.27
N GLY A 75 13.21 -1.25 3.24
CA GLY A 75 12.67 -1.15 4.59
C GLY A 75 13.04 0.18 5.24
N PHE A 76 14.32 0.56 5.21
CA PHE A 76 14.80 1.80 5.80
C PHE A 76 14.27 3.06 5.10
N HIS A 77 14.20 3.05 3.77
CA HIS A 77 13.64 4.14 2.97
C HIS A 77 12.18 4.45 3.34
N TYR A 78 11.34 3.42 3.47
CA TYR A 78 9.95 3.61 3.88
C TYR A 78 9.82 3.97 5.36
N PHE A 79 10.70 3.46 6.21
CA PHE A 79 10.75 3.86 7.62
C PHE A 79 11.06 5.36 7.76
N LEU A 80 12.06 5.87 7.04
CA LEU A 80 12.39 7.30 7.04
C LEU A 80 11.22 8.15 6.55
N LYS A 81 10.50 7.73 5.50
CA LYS A 81 9.28 8.42 5.05
C LYS A 81 8.22 8.46 6.14
N ALA A 82 7.97 7.34 6.82
CA ALA A 82 7.03 7.29 7.94
C ALA A 82 7.44 8.26 9.06
N ALA A 83 8.72 8.28 9.44
CA ALA A 83 9.26 9.15 10.47
C ALA A 83 9.14 10.64 10.09
N ILE A 84 9.51 11.01 8.85
CA ILE A 84 9.39 12.39 8.35
C ILE A 84 7.93 12.85 8.39
N ILE A 85 7.00 12.03 7.89
CA ILE A 85 5.57 12.38 7.86
C ILE A 85 5.01 12.50 9.29
N ALA A 86 5.40 11.61 10.20
CA ALA A 86 5.00 11.71 11.61
C ALA A 86 5.51 13.00 12.26
N LEU A 87 6.79 13.36 12.02
CA LEU A 87 7.39 14.60 12.53
C LEU A 87 6.69 15.85 11.97
N VAL A 88 6.42 15.88 10.67
CA VAL A 88 5.67 16.99 10.04
C VAL A 88 4.26 17.08 10.63
N SER A 89 3.59 15.95 10.82
CA SER A 89 2.25 15.90 11.44
C SER A 89 2.25 16.46 12.86
N LEU A 90 3.29 16.15 13.63
CA LEU A 90 3.48 16.68 14.98
C LEU A 90 3.69 18.19 14.96
N ILE A 91 4.54 18.71 14.06
CA ILE A 91 4.83 20.14 13.93
C ILE A 91 3.58 20.93 13.52
N VAL A 92 2.73 20.37 12.65
CA VAL A 92 1.50 21.01 12.16
C VAL A 92 0.36 20.92 13.18
N SER A 93 0.48 20.08 14.21
CA SER A 93 -0.57 19.85 15.21
C SER A 93 -1.13 21.09 15.90
N PRO A 94 -0.36 22.14 16.20
CA PRO A 94 -0.90 23.36 16.80
C PRO A 94 -1.80 24.18 15.87
N ILE A 95 -1.71 23.98 14.54
CA ILE A 95 -2.43 24.79 13.55
C ILE A 95 -3.86 24.27 13.34
N ASN A 96 -4.02 22.94 13.30
CA ASN A 96 -5.31 22.29 13.05
C ASN A 96 -5.26 20.84 13.59
N ASN A 97 -6.37 20.37 14.17
CA ASN A 97 -6.49 19.01 14.69
C ASN A 97 -6.71 17.93 13.61
N VAL A 98 -7.22 18.28 12.42
CA VAL A 98 -7.58 17.32 11.36
C VAL A 98 -6.36 16.89 10.54
N ILE A 99 -5.50 17.85 10.18
CA ILE A 99 -4.33 17.61 9.31
C ILE A 99 -3.35 16.57 9.93
N PRO A 100 -2.99 16.64 11.22
CA PRO A 100 -2.12 15.66 11.86
C PRO A 100 -2.71 14.25 11.87
N ILE A 101 -4.02 14.11 12.07
CA ILE A 101 -4.68 12.79 12.09
C ILE A 101 -4.48 12.11 10.74
N VAL A 102 -4.73 12.82 9.64
CA VAL A 102 -4.49 12.31 8.29
C VAL A 102 -3.01 11.99 8.08
N GLY A 103 -2.12 12.87 8.52
CA GLY A 103 -0.68 12.65 8.41
C GLY A 103 -0.18 11.42 9.19
N TYR A 104 -0.68 11.18 10.41
CA TYR A 104 -0.36 9.98 11.18
C TYR A 104 -0.88 8.71 10.51
N LEU A 105 -2.07 8.73 9.91
CA LEU A 105 -2.58 7.60 9.13
C LEU A 105 -1.68 7.29 7.92
N VAL A 106 -1.20 8.32 7.22
CA VAL A 106 -0.26 8.17 6.10
C VAL A 106 1.10 7.65 6.59
N SER A 107 1.60 8.15 7.72
CA SER A 107 2.82 7.65 8.35
C SER A 107 2.70 6.16 8.71
N LEU A 108 1.57 5.77 9.29
CA LEU A 108 1.29 4.38 9.65
C LEU A 108 1.27 3.47 8.42
N TYR A 109 0.70 3.93 7.31
CA TYR A 109 0.78 3.22 6.02
C TYR A 109 2.23 2.98 5.59
N PHE A 110 3.10 4.00 5.65
CA PHE A 110 4.52 3.83 5.30
C PHE A 110 5.28 2.95 6.29
N LEU A 111 4.90 2.95 7.56
CA LEU A 111 5.48 2.08 8.58
C LEU A 111 5.15 0.61 8.30
N PHE A 112 3.87 0.30 8.03
CA PHE A 112 3.48 -1.06 7.63
C PHE A 112 4.14 -1.48 6.30
N ARG A 113 4.28 -0.54 5.37
CA ARG A 113 5.02 -0.78 4.12
C ARG A 113 6.48 -1.12 4.39
N SER A 114 7.16 -0.41 5.31
CA SER A 114 8.52 -0.74 5.72
C SER A 114 8.64 -2.14 6.29
N LEU A 115 7.74 -2.52 7.21
CA LEU A 115 7.69 -3.85 7.81
C LEU A 115 7.52 -4.97 6.78
N SER A 116 6.81 -4.72 5.68
CA SER A 116 6.62 -5.72 4.61
C SER A 116 7.93 -6.16 3.93
N TYR A 117 8.98 -5.30 3.95
CA TYR A 117 10.31 -5.60 3.42
C TYR A 117 11.26 -6.26 4.43
N VAL A 118 10.94 -6.19 5.73
CA VAL A 118 11.71 -6.81 6.81
C VAL A 118 11.06 -8.15 7.18
N GLN A 119 11.05 -9.08 6.22
CA GLN A 119 10.47 -10.40 6.46
C GLN A 119 11.39 -11.26 7.32
N HIS A 120 10.83 -11.96 8.31
CA HIS A 120 11.56 -12.98 9.04
C HIS A 120 11.89 -14.15 8.10
N PHE A 121 13.17 -14.32 7.74
CA PHE A 121 13.60 -15.39 6.82
C PHE A 121 13.22 -16.81 7.27
N SER A 122 12.93 -17.00 8.56
CA SER A 122 12.41 -18.26 9.12
C SER A 122 10.99 -18.59 8.65
N SER A 123 10.14 -17.60 8.33
CA SER A 123 8.78 -17.83 7.85
C SER A 123 8.70 -18.30 6.39
N LEU A 124 9.82 -18.24 5.66
CA LEU A 124 9.91 -18.58 4.24
C LEU A 124 10.07 -20.09 3.96
N GLY A 125 9.85 -20.97 4.94
CA GLY A 125 9.88 -22.44 4.74
C GLY A 125 11.27 -23.04 4.52
N SER A 126 11.36 -24.20 3.88
CA SER A 126 12.64 -24.82 3.51
C SER A 126 13.33 -24.04 2.38
N LYS A 127 14.60 -24.35 2.08
CA LYS A 127 15.30 -23.73 0.95
C LYS A 127 14.67 -24.17 -0.37
N GLU A 128 14.24 -25.43 -0.49
CA GLU A 128 13.55 -25.93 -1.68
C GLU A 128 12.23 -25.18 -1.93
N ASP A 129 11.43 -24.95 -0.88
CA ASP A 129 10.17 -24.20 -0.98
C ASP A 129 10.40 -22.76 -1.44
N ALA A 130 11.46 -22.13 -0.92
CA ALA A 130 11.81 -20.76 -1.28
C ALA A 130 12.24 -20.65 -2.76
N ILE A 131 13.00 -21.63 -3.26
CA ILE A 131 13.38 -21.69 -4.69
C ILE A 131 12.14 -21.84 -5.56
N LYS A 132 11.22 -22.76 -5.19
CA LYS A 132 9.99 -22.98 -5.95
C LYS A 132 9.14 -21.71 -6.06
N ARG A 133 8.99 -20.98 -4.94
CA ARG A 133 8.25 -19.70 -4.92
C ARG A 133 8.95 -18.60 -5.71
N LEU A 134 10.27 -18.56 -5.69
CA LEU A 134 11.05 -17.57 -6.44
C LEU A 134 10.89 -17.78 -7.95
N LEU A 135 10.91 -19.04 -8.41
CA LEU A 135 10.65 -19.39 -9.81
C LEU A 135 9.20 -19.08 -10.23
N ASP A 136 8.23 -19.39 -9.37
CA ASP A 136 6.80 -19.08 -9.62
C ASP A 136 6.57 -17.57 -9.79
N ILE A 137 7.13 -16.75 -8.91
CA ILE A 137 7.07 -15.29 -9.04
C ILE A 137 7.76 -14.82 -10.32
N GLY A 138 8.95 -15.35 -10.63
CA GLY A 138 9.68 -15.02 -11.85
C GLY A 138 8.89 -15.31 -13.13
N ASN A 139 8.25 -16.47 -13.21
CA ASN A 139 7.45 -16.89 -14.37
C ASN A 139 6.22 -15.99 -14.59
N ARG A 140 5.54 -15.56 -13.52
CA ARG A 140 4.42 -14.60 -13.63
C ARG A 140 4.85 -13.29 -14.30
N TYR A 141 6.01 -12.77 -13.93
CA TYR A 141 6.52 -11.53 -14.52
C TYR A 141 6.98 -11.70 -15.99
N THR A 142 7.47 -12.88 -16.38
CA THR A 142 7.81 -13.13 -17.80
C THR A 142 6.57 -13.30 -18.67
N GLU A 143 5.50 -13.92 -18.16
CA GLU A 143 4.23 -14.05 -18.88
C GLU A 143 3.53 -12.69 -19.06
N ASP A 144 3.53 -11.85 -18.02
CA ASP A 144 2.98 -10.49 -18.08
C ASP A 144 3.75 -9.57 -19.05
N ALA A 145 5.05 -9.80 -19.23
CA ALA A 145 5.89 -9.07 -20.19
C ALA A 145 5.67 -9.52 -21.64
N ALA A 146 5.29 -10.79 -21.87
CA ALA A 146 5.02 -11.33 -23.19
C ALA A 146 3.63 -10.97 -23.73
N ASN A 147 2.68 -10.63 -22.85
CA ASN A 147 1.30 -10.28 -23.18
C ASN A 147 1.05 -8.75 -23.35
N LYS A 148 2.10 -7.94 -23.29
CA LYS A 148 2.05 -6.47 -23.51
C LYS A 148 2.72 -6.11 -24.83
#